data_AF-A0A2J6WEW9-F1
#
_entry.id   AF-A0A2J6WEW9-F1
#
_cell.length_a   1.000
_cell.length_b   1.000
_cell.length_c   1.000
_cell.angle_alpha   90.00
_cell.angle_beta   90.00
_cell.angle_gamma   90.00
#
_symmetry.space_group_name_H-M   'P 1'
#
loop_
_entity.id
_entity.type
_entity.pdbx_description
1 polymer ?
#
loop_
_entity_poly.entity_id
_entity_poly.type
_entity_poly.pdbx_seq_one_letter_code
_entity_poly.pdbx_strand_id
1 'polypeptide(L)'
;MFIDTIEEIKKKSKINGLITPIYNGLNISNIGSFILENYEIQNNFEKLSVIQSLEIPKKKKVVLLLIDALGFNLLNFVRNKVLLESFEEMINNGLYTVITSTFPSTTATALPSIYTLSTPGIHGALGYRFYAKEFGNLINPLFQKLSVNKNCPIKFDESWFIPIKTIFEILNDYRIQNYSIVRSDYLSSTFDKAVYRGTKEIGYLTLSDLYNKILELLTLDTVFINAYWWSIDALSHHYSPFSQTVISEIKFIDYFLKMLLEKIDNDTLLIITADHGQIDTSKGKVIKLRDEPGSSNILLPASDVRAPYIYTNGKLKKEFFEKFENIVALTKEEAFNLGLFGETINFDERVGDYVIIFKDNSCIEFISEESEVSLLGKHGNLTEDEMLVPLILYYK
;
A
#
# COMPACT_ATOMS: atom_id res chain seq x y z
N MET A 1 -2.04 -20.53 -13.26
CA MET A 1 -2.90 -21.12 -12.20
C MET A 1 -3.48 -20.01 -11.35
N PHE A 2 -4.80 -19.84 -11.39
CA PHE A 2 -5.49 -18.92 -10.50
C PHE A 2 -5.88 -19.62 -9.20
N ILE A 3 -5.49 -19.05 -8.06
CA ILE A 3 -5.93 -19.48 -6.73
C ILE A 3 -6.81 -18.37 -6.17
N ASP A 4 -8.12 -18.61 -6.15
CA ASP A 4 -9.08 -17.67 -5.61
C ASP A 4 -9.11 -17.73 -4.08
N THR A 5 -8.67 -16.65 -3.45
CA THR A 5 -8.60 -16.48 -1.99
C THR A 5 -9.67 -15.51 -1.47
N ILE A 6 -10.54 -14.98 -2.33
CA ILE A 6 -11.50 -13.92 -1.97
C ILE A 6 -12.47 -14.40 -0.89
N GLU A 7 -13.04 -15.59 -1.04
CA GLU A 7 -13.96 -16.16 -0.05
C GLU A 7 -13.28 -16.41 1.30
N GLU A 8 -12.01 -16.83 1.28
CA GLU A 8 -11.21 -16.99 2.51
C GLU A 8 -10.99 -15.63 3.20
N ILE A 9 -10.62 -14.61 2.43
CA ILE A 9 -10.41 -13.24 2.92
C ILE A 9 -11.71 -12.69 3.52
N LYS A 10 -12.84 -12.85 2.82
CA LYS A 10 -14.17 -12.42 3.31
C LYS A 10 -14.56 -13.12 4.60
N LYS A 11 -14.33 -14.44 4.69
CA LYS A 11 -14.63 -15.21 5.90
C LYS A 11 -13.76 -14.82 7.10
N LYS A 12 -12.48 -14.48 6.87
CA LYS A 12 -11.55 -14.03 7.90
C LYS A 12 -11.74 -12.54 8.27
N SER A 13 -12.47 -11.78 7.46
CA SER A 13 -12.68 -10.36 7.71
C SER A 13 -13.54 -10.13 8.95
N LYS A 14 -13.08 -9.24 9.84
CA LYS A 14 -13.68 -9.08 11.17
C LYS A 14 -14.74 -7.98 11.26
N ILE A 15 -14.93 -7.21 10.19
CA ILE A 15 -15.96 -6.18 10.10
C ILE A 15 -16.90 -6.55 8.96
N ASN A 16 -18.19 -6.70 9.25
CA ASN A 16 -19.18 -7.15 8.28
C ASN A 16 -19.26 -6.20 7.07
N GLY A 17 -19.22 -6.77 5.86
CA GLY A 17 -19.28 -6.01 4.60
C GLY A 17 -18.00 -5.28 4.22
N LEU A 18 -16.90 -5.49 4.95
CA LEU A 18 -15.60 -4.85 4.71
C LEU A 18 -14.48 -5.90 4.74
N ILE A 19 -13.34 -5.56 4.16
CA ILE A 19 -12.16 -6.43 4.08
C ILE A 19 -11.13 -5.96 5.11
N THR A 20 -10.98 -6.70 6.21
CA THR A 20 -9.91 -6.39 7.18
C THR A 20 -8.60 -7.04 6.74
N PRO A 21 -7.42 -6.44 7.03
CA PRO A 21 -6.13 -7.01 6.63
C PRO A 21 -5.90 -8.41 7.22
N ILE A 22 -5.37 -9.33 6.42
CA ILE A 22 -5.07 -10.71 6.81
C ILE A 22 -3.54 -10.89 6.93
N TYR A 23 -2.94 -10.25 7.93
CA TYR A 23 -1.49 -10.21 8.14
C TYR A 23 -0.81 -11.59 8.26
N ASN A 24 -1.57 -12.62 8.67
CA ASN A 24 -1.09 -13.98 8.86
C ASN A 24 -1.23 -14.79 7.55
N GLY A 25 -0.64 -14.27 6.47
CA GLY A 25 -0.35 -15.03 5.25
C GLY A 25 -1.07 -14.64 3.97
N LEU A 26 -2.06 -13.74 4.01
CA LEU A 26 -2.73 -13.21 2.81
C LEU A 26 -2.64 -11.68 2.76
N ASN A 27 -1.45 -11.13 3.06
CA ASN A 27 -1.20 -9.70 3.06
C ASN A 27 0.07 -9.34 2.29
N ILE A 28 0.11 -8.12 1.73
CA ILE A 28 1.27 -7.57 1.03
C ILE A 28 2.55 -7.57 1.88
N SER A 29 2.46 -7.43 3.21
CA SER A 29 3.61 -7.51 4.12
C SER A 29 4.32 -8.87 4.09
N ASN A 30 3.64 -9.93 3.65
CA ASN A 30 4.21 -11.28 3.60
C ASN A 30 5.07 -11.52 2.33
N ILE A 31 5.02 -10.62 1.34
CA ILE A 31 5.75 -10.76 0.07
C ILE A 31 7.27 -10.78 0.30
N GLY A 32 7.76 -9.92 1.19
CA GLY A 32 9.19 -9.86 1.48
C GLY A 32 9.72 -11.17 2.06
N SER A 33 8.93 -11.89 2.87
CA SER A 33 9.31 -13.22 3.39
C SER A 33 9.54 -14.20 2.25
N PHE A 34 8.66 -14.20 1.25
CA PHE A 34 8.80 -15.05 0.06
C PHE A 34 10.05 -14.70 -0.75
N ILE A 35 10.36 -13.40 -0.91
CA ILE A 35 11.58 -12.95 -1.60
C ILE A 35 12.84 -13.45 -0.86
N LEU A 36 12.88 -13.36 0.47
CA LEU A 36 14.00 -13.90 1.26
C LEU A 36 14.15 -15.42 1.09
N GLU A 37 13.04 -16.16 1.10
CA GLU A 37 13.04 -17.62 0.90
C GLU A 37 13.54 -18.03 -0.50
N ASN A 38 13.22 -17.24 -1.53
CA ASN A 38 13.76 -17.46 -2.88
C ASN A 38 15.30 -17.40 -2.89
N TYR A 39 15.91 -16.52 -2.08
CA TYR A 39 17.37 -16.43 -1.89
C TYR A 39 17.91 -17.36 -0.80
N GLU A 40 17.10 -18.31 -0.32
CA GLU A 40 17.48 -19.28 0.70
C GLU A 40 17.83 -18.65 2.06
N ILE A 41 17.35 -17.43 2.31
CA ILE A 41 17.54 -16.71 3.56
C ILE A 41 16.45 -17.15 4.55
N GLN A 42 16.86 -17.89 5.58
CA GLN A 42 15.98 -18.28 6.67
C GLN A 42 15.49 -17.05 7.44
N ASN A 43 14.19 -17.01 7.73
CA ASN A 43 13.55 -15.91 8.43
C ASN A 43 12.31 -16.40 9.21
N ASN A 44 11.87 -15.58 10.17
CA ASN A 44 10.72 -15.86 11.04
C ASN A 44 9.54 -14.93 10.75
N PHE A 45 9.52 -14.28 9.57
CA PHE A 45 8.41 -13.40 9.20
C PHE A 45 7.20 -14.23 8.78
N GLU A 46 6.02 -13.59 8.83
CA GLU A 46 4.80 -14.18 8.34
C GLU A 46 4.90 -14.45 6.83
N LYS A 47 4.63 -15.71 6.46
CA LYS A 47 4.82 -16.23 5.10
C LYS A 47 3.52 -16.17 4.32
N LEU A 48 3.60 -16.00 3.00
CA LEU A 48 2.42 -16.07 2.12
C LEU A 48 1.82 -17.48 2.11
N SER A 49 0.69 -17.66 2.79
CA SER A 49 0.08 -18.98 3.01
C SER A 49 -0.38 -19.63 1.70
N VAL A 50 -0.79 -18.82 0.72
CA VAL A 50 -1.30 -19.28 -0.58
C VAL A 50 -0.24 -19.95 -1.46
N ILE A 51 1.05 -19.67 -1.23
CA ILE A 51 2.15 -20.24 -2.02
C ILE A 51 3.01 -21.23 -1.26
N GLN A 52 2.81 -21.42 0.05
CA GLN A 52 3.61 -22.33 0.87
C GLN A 52 3.53 -23.79 0.42
N SER A 53 2.38 -24.21 -0.12
CA SER A 53 2.16 -25.56 -0.62
C SER A 53 2.64 -25.76 -2.05
N LEU A 54 3.19 -24.72 -2.68
CA LEU A 54 3.57 -24.72 -4.09
C LEU A 54 5.09 -24.78 -4.23
N GLU A 55 5.56 -25.66 -5.09
CA GLU A 55 6.96 -25.73 -5.46
C GLU A 55 7.28 -24.65 -6.50
N ILE A 56 7.52 -23.43 -6.02
CA ILE A 56 7.99 -22.34 -6.88
C ILE A 56 9.52 -22.47 -7.02
N PRO A 57 10.06 -22.59 -8.24
CA PRO A 57 11.49 -22.70 -8.45
C PRO A 57 12.19 -21.42 -7.99
N LYS A 58 13.24 -21.58 -7.19
CA LYS A 58 14.10 -20.46 -6.79
C LYS A 58 14.82 -19.89 -8.00
N LYS A 59 14.84 -18.56 -8.10
CA LYS A 59 15.44 -17.83 -9.21
C LYS A 59 16.53 -16.89 -8.69
N LYS A 60 17.60 -16.70 -9.46
CA LYS A 60 18.69 -15.79 -9.07
C LYS A 60 18.32 -14.32 -9.20
N LYS A 61 17.41 -14.02 -10.14
CA LYS A 61 16.92 -12.67 -10.41
C LYS A 61 15.48 -12.57 -10.00
N VAL A 62 15.16 -11.63 -9.13
CA VAL A 62 13.78 -11.37 -8.68
C VAL A 62 13.43 -9.93 -9.01
N VAL A 63 12.35 -9.74 -9.77
CA VAL A 63 11.78 -8.42 -10.07
C VAL A 63 10.47 -8.30 -9.31
N LEU A 64 10.38 -7.41 -8.34
CA LEU A 64 9.13 -6.97 -7.76
C LEU A 64 8.68 -5.70 -8.49
N LEU A 65 7.66 -5.83 -9.34
CA LEU A 65 6.99 -4.69 -9.98
C LEU A 65 5.73 -4.34 -9.18
N LEU A 66 5.83 -3.28 -8.37
CA LEU A 66 4.72 -2.75 -7.59
C LEU A 66 4.03 -1.65 -8.40
N ILE A 67 2.77 -1.87 -8.76
CA ILE A 67 1.95 -0.92 -9.52
C ILE A 67 0.97 -0.27 -8.54
N ASP A 68 1.23 0.99 -8.23
CA ASP A 68 0.49 1.82 -7.28
C ASP A 68 -1.01 1.84 -7.60
N ALA A 69 -1.86 1.56 -6.61
CA ALA A 69 -3.31 1.51 -6.73
C ALA A 69 -3.90 0.51 -7.77
N LEU A 70 -3.13 -0.48 -8.26
CA LEU A 70 -3.66 -1.54 -9.14
C LEU A 70 -4.50 -2.55 -8.33
N GLY A 71 -5.68 -2.13 -7.87
CA GLY A 71 -6.62 -2.98 -7.15
C GLY A 71 -7.10 -4.18 -7.98
N PHE A 72 -7.41 -5.29 -7.31
CA PHE A 72 -7.87 -6.52 -7.98
C PHE A 72 -9.15 -6.30 -8.78
N ASN A 73 -10.13 -5.59 -8.21
CA ASN A 73 -11.40 -5.29 -8.88
C ASN A 73 -11.22 -4.38 -10.10
N LEU A 74 -10.28 -3.43 -10.02
CA LEU A 74 -9.90 -2.60 -11.17
C LEU A 74 -9.28 -3.45 -12.28
N LEU A 75 -8.29 -4.28 -11.97
CA LEU A 75 -7.66 -5.16 -12.96
C LEU A 75 -8.69 -6.09 -13.60
N ASN A 76 -9.56 -6.73 -12.81
CA ASN A 76 -10.62 -7.60 -13.31
C ASN A 76 -11.62 -6.85 -14.20
N PHE A 77 -12.02 -5.64 -13.81
CA PHE A 77 -12.89 -4.79 -14.62
C PHE A 77 -12.28 -4.49 -16.00
N VAL A 78 -10.99 -4.15 -16.05
CA VAL A 78 -10.31 -3.85 -17.33
C VAL A 78 -10.15 -5.11 -18.18
N ARG A 79 -9.75 -6.25 -17.59
CA ARG A 79 -9.65 -7.54 -18.27
C ARG A 79 -10.97 -7.97 -18.92
N ASN A 80 -12.10 -7.66 -18.30
CA ASN A 80 -13.43 -7.95 -18.85
C ASN A 80 -13.86 -6.98 -19.97
N LYS A 81 -13.17 -5.85 -20.14
CA LYS A 81 -13.47 -4.84 -21.16
C LYS A 81 -12.56 -4.91 -22.38
N VAL A 82 -11.28 -5.25 -22.19
CA VAL A 82 -10.26 -5.27 -23.23
C VAL A 82 -9.34 -6.47 -23.02
N LEU A 83 -8.80 -7.01 -24.12
CA LEU A 83 -7.78 -8.04 -24.04
C LEU A 83 -6.47 -7.44 -23.54
N LEU A 84 -5.95 -7.97 -22.43
CA LEU A 84 -4.64 -7.66 -21.87
C LEU A 84 -3.73 -8.89 -22.07
N GLU A 85 -3.08 -8.99 -23.23
CA GLU A 85 -2.40 -10.22 -23.68
C GLU A 85 -1.35 -10.70 -22.66
N SER A 86 -0.57 -9.77 -22.10
CA SER A 86 0.54 -10.10 -21.19
C SER A 86 0.02 -10.50 -19.81
N PHE A 87 -1.01 -9.83 -19.31
CA PHE A 87 -1.68 -10.26 -18.08
C PHE A 87 -2.30 -11.65 -18.24
N GLU A 88 -2.99 -11.93 -19.35
CA GLU A 88 -3.55 -13.26 -19.60
C GLU A 88 -2.45 -14.32 -19.74
N GLU A 89 -1.33 -14.02 -20.39
CA GLU A 89 -0.17 -14.93 -20.45
C GLU A 89 0.32 -15.28 -19.04
N MET A 90 0.55 -14.27 -18.19
CA MET A 90 1.06 -14.50 -16.83
C MET A 90 0.05 -15.22 -15.93
N ILE A 91 -1.24 -14.97 -16.09
CA ILE A 91 -2.29 -15.63 -15.28
C ILE A 91 -2.41 -17.10 -15.66
N ASN A 92 -2.36 -17.40 -16.96
CA ASN A 92 -2.50 -18.75 -17.49
C ASN A 92 -1.23 -19.58 -17.22
N ASN A 93 -0.04 -19.00 -17.40
CA ASN A 93 1.24 -19.71 -17.34
C ASN A 93 2.03 -19.49 -16.04
N GLY A 94 1.58 -18.58 -15.16
CA GLY A 94 2.18 -18.30 -13.86
C GLY A 94 1.24 -18.64 -12.70
N LEU A 95 1.41 -17.96 -11.57
CA LEU A 95 0.49 -17.98 -10.44
C LEU A 95 -0.24 -16.65 -10.36
N TYR A 96 -1.56 -16.70 -10.15
CA TYR A 96 -2.38 -15.52 -9.91
C TYR A 96 -3.23 -15.76 -8.67
N THR A 97 -3.23 -14.81 -7.74
CA THR A 97 -4.08 -14.86 -6.54
C THR A 97 -4.40 -13.44 -6.05
N VAL A 98 -5.18 -13.37 -4.98
CA VAL A 98 -5.60 -12.11 -4.35
C VAL A 98 -5.07 -12.08 -2.93
N ILE A 99 -4.56 -10.93 -2.50
CA ILE A 99 -4.15 -10.70 -1.12
C ILE A 99 -4.72 -9.35 -0.65
N THR A 100 -4.61 -9.12 0.65
CA THR A 100 -5.06 -7.87 1.28
C THR A 100 -3.93 -6.84 1.35
N SER A 101 -4.29 -5.57 1.17
CA SER A 101 -3.49 -4.42 1.58
C SER A 101 -3.45 -4.28 3.11
N THR A 102 -2.73 -3.29 3.61
CA THR A 102 -2.69 -2.90 5.02
C THR A 102 -3.89 -2.04 5.42
N PHE A 103 -4.11 -1.83 6.72
CA PHE A 103 -4.91 -0.69 7.17
C PHE A 103 -4.02 0.39 7.79
N PRO A 104 -4.15 1.66 7.38
CA PRO A 104 -4.96 2.13 6.24
C PRO A 104 -4.39 1.62 4.91
N SER A 105 -5.25 1.49 3.90
CA SER A 105 -4.88 1.03 2.55
C SER A 105 -4.31 2.19 1.73
N THR A 106 -3.09 2.58 2.07
CA THR A 106 -2.43 3.78 1.54
C THR A 106 -0.94 3.50 1.39
N THR A 107 -0.31 4.05 0.35
CA THR A 107 1.12 3.88 0.04
C THR A 107 2.01 4.13 1.27
N ALA A 108 1.68 5.16 2.05
CA ALA A 108 2.44 5.57 3.24
C ALA A 108 2.50 4.48 4.34
N THR A 109 1.56 3.55 4.35
CA THR A 109 1.50 2.41 5.28
C THR A 109 1.96 1.13 4.60
N ALA A 110 1.50 0.90 3.38
CA ALA A 110 1.69 -0.33 2.63
C ALA A 110 3.15 -0.57 2.23
N LEU A 111 3.86 0.45 1.74
CA LEU A 111 5.27 0.29 1.36
C LEU A 111 6.17 -0.06 2.55
N PRO A 112 6.11 0.63 3.71
CA PRO A 112 6.81 0.17 4.90
C PRO A 112 6.46 -1.26 5.28
N SER A 113 5.20 -1.67 5.22
CA SER A 113 4.79 -3.04 5.54
C SER A 113 5.43 -4.08 4.59
N ILE A 114 5.46 -3.82 3.28
CA ILE A 114 6.12 -4.68 2.28
C ILE A 114 7.63 -4.74 2.54
N TYR A 115 8.27 -3.58 2.70
CA TYR A 115 9.73 -3.49 2.75
C TYR A 115 10.31 -3.79 4.12
N THR A 116 9.52 -3.83 5.19
CA THR A 116 9.99 -4.25 6.52
C THR A 116 9.45 -5.62 6.93
N LEU A 117 8.62 -6.25 6.09
CA LEU A 117 8.00 -7.54 6.34
C LEU A 117 7.20 -7.54 7.66
N SER A 118 6.56 -6.42 7.98
CA SER A 118 5.93 -6.21 9.29
C SER A 118 4.59 -5.51 9.16
N THR A 119 3.79 -5.56 10.22
CA THR A 119 2.48 -4.91 10.27
C THR A 119 2.62 -3.42 10.63
N PRO A 120 1.61 -2.59 10.31
CA PRO A 120 1.60 -1.16 10.64
C PRO A 120 1.92 -0.85 12.10
N GLY A 121 1.37 -1.60 13.04
CA GLY A 121 1.61 -1.43 14.47
C GLY A 121 3.08 -1.63 14.89
N ILE A 122 3.86 -2.41 14.14
CA ILE A 122 5.28 -2.65 14.40
C ILE A 122 6.13 -1.50 13.86
N HIS A 123 5.92 -1.10 12.59
CA HIS A 123 6.75 -0.08 11.93
C HIS A 123 6.29 1.37 12.19
N GLY A 124 5.05 1.57 12.64
CA GLY A 124 4.53 2.86 13.12
C GLY A 124 4.07 3.84 12.05
N ALA A 125 4.19 3.52 10.76
CA ALA A 125 3.64 4.36 9.69
C ALA A 125 2.15 4.04 9.52
N LEU A 126 1.30 4.72 10.31
CA LEU A 126 -0.13 4.47 10.42
C LEU A 126 -0.93 5.49 9.59
N GLY A 127 -0.65 5.58 8.30
CA GLY A 127 -1.25 6.54 7.38
C GLY A 127 -0.30 7.67 6.95
N TYR A 128 -0.75 8.48 5.99
CA TYR A 128 0.07 9.58 5.44
C TYR A 128 0.06 10.85 6.30
N ARG A 129 -0.78 10.91 7.33
CA ARG A 129 -0.77 11.95 8.38
C ARG A 129 -1.01 11.32 9.73
N PHE A 130 -0.18 11.57 10.71
CA PHE A 130 -0.43 11.09 12.06
C PHE A 130 0.23 11.98 13.11
N TYR A 131 -0.25 11.88 14.35
CA TYR A 131 0.30 12.63 15.47
C TYR A 131 1.65 12.06 15.90
N ALA A 132 2.67 12.91 15.97
CA ALA A 132 3.95 12.54 16.52
C ALA A 132 4.17 13.29 17.85
N LYS A 133 4.13 12.55 18.96
CA LYS A 133 4.22 13.09 20.32
C LYS A 133 5.49 13.90 20.57
N GLU A 134 6.58 13.53 19.91
CA GLU A 134 7.89 14.18 19.97
C GLU A 134 7.84 15.63 19.48
N PHE A 135 6.87 15.96 18.62
CA PHE A 135 6.66 17.29 18.06
C PHE A 135 5.43 17.99 18.63
N GLY A 136 4.56 17.25 19.32
CA GLY A 136 3.24 17.73 19.71
C GLY A 136 2.37 18.15 18.52
N ASN A 137 2.58 17.57 17.32
CA ASN A 137 1.84 17.95 16.11
C ASN A 137 1.66 16.77 15.13
N LEU A 138 0.76 16.93 14.16
CA LEU A 138 0.64 16.04 13.01
C LEU A 138 1.85 16.20 12.09
N ILE A 139 2.34 15.09 11.59
CA ILE A 139 3.34 15.05 10.54
C ILE A 139 2.77 14.38 9.29
N ASN A 140 3.25 14.80 8.13
CA ASN A 140 3.05 14.08 6.87
C ASN A 140 4.45 13.67 6.35
N PRO A 141 4.80 12.37 6.39
CA PRO A 141 6.13 11.92 6.01
C PRO A 141 6.39 11.97 4.50
N LEU A 142 5.33 12.02 3.66
CA LEU A 142 5.46 12.05 2.19
C LEU A 142 6.04 13.37 1.67
N PHE A 143 5.96 14.46 2.44
CA PHE A 143 6.57 15.72 2.04
C PHE A 143 8.07 15.75 2.39
N GLN A 144 8.88 16.28 1.46
CA GLN A 144 10.36 16.21 1.43
C GLN A 144 11.10 16.72 2.69
N LYS A 145 10.39 17.37 3.60
CA LYS A 145 10.88 17.68 4.95
C LYS A 145 9.74 17.33 5.88
N LEU A 146 10.02 16.59 6.96
CA LEU A 146 9.17 16.53 8.15
C LEU A 146 8.97 17.97 8.66
N SER A 147 8.03 18.65 8.04
CA SER A 147 7.91 20.11 8.04
C SER A 147 6.50 20.39 8.50
N VAL A 148 6.34 20.32 9.82
CA VAL A 148 5.21 20.95 10.52
C VAL A 148 5.15 22.45 10.16
N ASN A 149 6.26 23.02 9.65
CA ASN A 149 6.38 24.30 8.96
C ASN A 149 7.71 24.32 8.19
N LYS A 150 7.87 25.09 7.10
CA LYS A 150 9.15 25.24 6.33
C LYS A 150 10.35 25.62 7.23
N ASN A 151 10.06 26.15 8.43
CA ASN A 151 11.01 26.56 9.45
C ASN A 151 11.12 25.59 10.65
N CYS A 152 10.60 24.35 10.58
CA CYS A 152 10.73 23.37 11.66
C CYS A 152 12.22 23.00 11.84
N PRO A 153 12.84 23.27 13.01
CA PRO A 153 14.28 23.06 13.21
C PRO A 153 14.64 21.59 13.48
N ILE A 154 13.65 20.70 13.65
CA ILE A 154 13.90 19.32 14.04
C ILE A 154 14.05 18.45 12.79
N LYS A 155 15.27 17.95 12.59
CA LYS A 155 15.60 16.94 11.57
C LYS A 155 15.64 15.59 12.26
N PHE A 156 14.77 14.67 11.85
CA PHE A 156 14.86 13.28 12.26
C PHE A 156 15.49 12.47 11.13
N ASP A 157 16.22 11.43 11.51
CA ASP A 157 16.77 10.48 10.56
C ASP A 157 15.69 9.48 10.11
N GLU A 158 16.03 8.73 9.07
CA GLU A 158 15.21 7.68 8.48
C GLU A 158 14.82 6.58 9.48
N SER A 159 15.66 6.36 10.50
CA SER A 159 15.45 5.32 11.51
C SER A 159 14.41 5.71 12.55
N TRP A 160 14.23 7.02 12.82
CA TRP A 160 13.13 7.48 13.66
C TRP A 160 11.76 7.20 13.03
N PHE A 161 11.65 7.38 11.72
CA PHE A 161 10.37 7.19 11.02
C PHE A 161 10.02 5.70 10.88
N ILE A 162 10.97 4.89 10.38
CA ILE A 162 10.85 3.42 10.27
C ILE A 162 11.98 2.76 11.08
N PRO A 163 11.73 2.37 12.35
CA PRO A 163 12.76 1.95 13.32
C PRO A 163 13.13 0.47 13.25
N ILE A 164 12.83 -0.17 12.13
CA ILE A 164 13.12 -1.60 11.91
C ILE A 164 13.82 -1.78 10.58
N LYS A 165 14.57 -2.89 10.45
CA LYS A 165 15.33 -3.19 9.23
C LYS A 165 14.41 -3.34 8.03
N THR A 166 14.84 -2.83 6.89
CA THR A 166 14.21 -3.13 5.60
C THR A 166 14.72 -4.46 5.05
N ILE A 167 14.01 -5.01 4.07
CA ILE A 167 14.42 -6.17 3.28
C ILE A 167 15.74 -5.89 2.57
N PHE A 168 15.97 -4.65 2.13
CA PHE A 168 17.19 -4.25 1.45
C PHE A 168 18.40 -4.35 2.37
N GLU A 169 18.26 -3.90 3.63
CA GLU A 169 19.29 -4.07 4.66
C GLU A 169 19.54 -5.55 4.97
N ILE A 170 18.49 -6.37 5.04
CA ILE A 170 18.62 -7.82 5.21
C ILE A 170 19.36 -8.45 4.03
N LEU A 171 18.99 -8.12 2.79
CA LEU A 171 19.65 -8.65 1.58
C LEU A 171 21.14 -8.27 1.52
N ASN A 172 21.49 -7.07 1.99
CA ASN A 172 22.89 -6.64 2.10
C ASN A 172 23.70 -7.48 3.11
N ASP A 173 23.10 -7.87 4.25
CA ASP A 173 23.74 -8.76 5.23
C ASP A 173 24.14 -10.11 4.59
N TYR A 174 23.38 -10.55 3.57
CA TYR A 174 23.64 -11.76 2.78
C TYR A 174 24.35 -11.50 1.44
N ARG A 175 24.81 -10.26 1.19
CA ARG A 175 25.52 -9.85 -0.04
C ARG A 175 24.72 -10.03 -1.33
N ILE A 176 23.39 -10.00 -1.25
CA ILE A 176 22.51 -10.00 -2.43
C ILE A 176 22.40 -8.57 -2.95
N GLN A 177 22.83 -8.35 -4.20
CA GLN A 177 22.71 -7.04 -4.83
C GLN A 177 21.24 -6.67 -4.99
N ASN A 178 20.89 -5.45 -4.60
CA ASN A 178 19.52 -4.97 -4.68
C ASN A 178 19.44 -3.50 -5.10
N TYR A 179 18.41 -3.21 -5.88
CA TYR A 179 18.17 -1.89 -6.48
C TYR A 179 16.69 -1.55 -6.39
N SER A 180 16.38 -0.28 -6.12
CA SER A 180 15.02 0.25 -6.18
C SER A 180 14.93 1.28 -7.28
N ILE A 181 14.10 1.02 -8.29
CA ILE A 181 13.83 1.92 -9.41
C ILE A 181 12.53 2.64 -9.12
N VAL A 182 12.64 3.95 -8.90
CA VAL A 182 11.52 4.81 -8.47
C VAL A 182 11.51 6.12 -9.26
N ARG A 183 10.41 6.87 -9.19
CA ARG A 183 10.30 8.14 -9.91
C ARG A 183 11.35 9.12 -9.39
N SER A 184 12.02 9.83 -10.29
CA SER A 184 13.22 10.62 -9.95
C SER A 184 12.98 11.73 -8.92
N ASP A 185 11.76 12.26 -8.83
CA ASP A 185 11.34 13.28 -7.88
C ASP A 185 11.05 12.73 -6.47
N TYR A 186 10.87 11.42 -6.31
CA TYR A 186 10.65 10.75 -5.02
C TYR A 186 11.95 10.58 -4.21
N LEU A 187 13.09 10.42 -4.88
CA LEU A 187 14.42 10.18 -4.28
C LEU A 187 14.91 11.19 -3.23
N SER A 188 14.20 12.32 -3.06
CA SER A 188 14.56 13.37 -2.12
C SER A 188 13.74 13.37 -0.84
N SER A 189 12.64 12.61 -0.77
CA SER A 189 11.72 12.66 0.37
C SER A 189 12.24 11.92 1.61
N THR A 190 11.77 12.31 2.80
CA THR A 190 12.15 11.61 4.05
C THR A 190 11.51 10.23 4.11
N PHE A 191 10.29 10.09 3.58
CA PHE A 191 9.60 8.81 3.47
C PHE A 191 10.39 7.83 2.59
N ASP A 192 10.71 8.23 1.35
CA ASP A 192 11.39 7.38 0.37
C ASP A 192 12.72 6.87 0.91
N LYS A 193 13.54 7.77 1.47
CA LYS A 193 14.82 7.39 2.09
C LYS A 193 14.66 6.38 3.23
N ALA A 194 13.60 6.50 4.02
CA ALA A 194 13.36 5.58 5.12
C ALA A 194 12.89 4.21 4.65
N VAL A 195 12.01 4.15 3.65
CA VAL A 195 11.46 2.88 3.15
C VAL A 195 12.42 2.15 2.21
N TYR A 196 13.25 2.88 1.47
CA TYR A 196 14.29 2.35 0.58
C TYR A 196 15.66 2.21 1.25
N ARG A 197 15.75 2.46 2.56
CA ARG A 197 17.02 2.36 3.30
C ARG A 197 17.70 1.02 3.04
N GLY A 198 18.97 1.07 2.63
CA GLY A 198 19.78 -0.10 2.30
C GLY A 198 19.83 -0.45 0.80
N THR A 199 18.93 0.04 -0.04
CA THR A 199 18.99 -0.23 -1.49
C THR A 199 19.85 0.80 -2.24
N LYS A 200 20.34 0.43 -3.42
CA LYS A 200 20.79 1.43 -4.40
C LYS A 200 19.57 1.97 -5.15
N GLU A 201 19.31 3.26 -5.02
CA GLU A 201 18.17 3.90 -5.66
C GLU A 201 18.52 4.37 -7.09
N ILE A 202 17.60 4.13 -8.03
CA ILE A 202 17.71 4.55 -9.43
C ILE A 202 16.46 5.35 -9.79
N GLY A 203 16.64 6.60 -10.21
CA GLY A 203 15.55 7.43 -10.72
C GLY A 203 15.16 7.07 -12.15
N TYR A 204 13.86 7.04 -12.44
CA TYR A 204 13.34 7.03 -13.81
C TYR A 204 12.44 8.25 -14.08
N LEU A 205 12.22 8.54 -15.37
CA LEU A 205 11.35 9.63 -15.84
C LEU A 205 10.03 9.15 -16.47
N THR A 206 10.07 8.05 -17.23
CA THR A 206 8.93 7.52 -18.01
C THR A 206 8.85 6.00 -17.90
N LEU A 207 7.77 5.39 -18.41
CA LEU A 207 7.61 3.94 -18.46
C LEU A 207 8.70 3.27 -19.31
N SER A 208 9.11 3.92 -20.40
CA SER A 208 10.21 3.46 -21.25
C SER A 208 11.57 3.53 -20.56
N ASP A 209 11.80 4.53 -19.71
CA ASP A 209 13.03 4.61 -18.92
C ASP A 209 13.07 3.52 -17.85
N LEU A 210 11.97 3.33 -17.10
CA LEU A 210 11.80 2.22 -16.15
C LEU A 210 12.12 0.86 -16.80
N TYR A 211 11.58 0.61 -18.00
CA TYR A 211 11.86 -0.60 -18.77
C TYR A 211 13.36 -0.82 -18.99
N ASN A 212 14.06 0.19 -19.51
CA ASN A 212 15.48 0.08 -19.81
C ASN A 212 16.33 -0.11 -18.54
N LYS A 213 15.94 0.52 -17.41
CA LYS A 213 16.60 0.32 -16.12
C LYS A 213 16.44 -1.10 -15.59
N ILE A 214 15.26 -1.70 -15.74
CA ILE A 214 15.06 -3.12 -15.39
C ILE A 214 15.96 -4.00 -16.26
N LEU A 215 16.00 -3.78 -17.57
CA LEU A 215 16.84 -4.59 -18.48
C LEU A 215 18.34 -4.48 -18.18
N GLU A 216 18.82 -3.29 -17.85
CA GLU A 216 20.22 -3.07 -17.46
C GLU A 216 20.59 -3.95 -16.26
N LEU A 217 19.73 -3.99 -15.25
CA LEU A 217 19.96 -4.79 -14.04
C LEU A 217 19.76 -6.30 -14.25
N LEU A 218 18.89 -6.72 -15.19
CA LEU A 218 18.71 -8.14 -15.52
C LEU A 218 19.95 -8.79 -16.16
N THR A 219 20.97 -7.99 -16.53
CA THR A 219 22.29 -8.49 -16.97
C THR A 219 23.16 -9.04 -15.83
N LEU A 220 22.83 -8.73 -14.57
CA LEU A 220 23.52 -9.25 -13.39
C LEU A 220 23.18 -10.72 -13.16
N ASP A 221 24.11 -11.50 -12.57
CA ASP A 221 23.88 -12.93 -12.30
C ASP A 221 22.84 -13.16 -11.19
N THR A 222 22.93 -12.40 -10.09
CA THR A 222 22.02 -12.49 -8.94
C THR A 222 21.65 -11.07 -8.49
N VAL A 223 20.36 -10.72 -8.53
CA VAL A 223 19.89 -9.38 -8.17
C VAL A 223 18.42 -9.39 -7.74
N PHE A 224 18.09 -8.58 -6.73
CA PHE A 224 16.72 -8.19 -6.41
C PHE A 224 16.43 -6.78 -6.97
N ILE A 225 15.42 -6.66 -7.82
CA ILE A 225 15.00 -5.41 -8.44
C ILE A 225 13.61 -5.07 -7.90
N ASN A 226 13.51 -4.00 -7.12
CA ASN A 226 12.25 -3.41 -6.73
C ASN A 226 11.92 -2.26 -7.70
N ALA A 227 10.83 -2.37 -8.44
CA ALA A 227 10.39 -1.38 -9.42
C ALA A 227 9.01 -0.86 -9.02
N TYR A 228 8.88 0.45 -8.82
CA TYR A 228 7.61 1.08 -8.45
C TYR A 228 7.04 1.87 -9.63
N TRP A 229 5.74 1.72 -9.92
CA TRP A 229 5.06 2.47 -10.97
C TRP A 229 3.81 3.19 -10.43
N TRP A 230 3.80 4.53 -10.54
CA TRP A 230 2.90 5.44 -9.83
C TRP A 230 1.59 5.81 -10.55
N SER A 231 1.50 5.62 -11.88
CA SER A 231 0.56 6.41 -12.69
C SER A 231 -0.91 6.03 -12.48
N ILE A 232 -1.19 4.77 -12.14
CA ILE A 232 -2.57 4.28 -11.95
C ILE A 232 -3.23 5.01 -10.78
N ASP A 233 -2.53 5.19 -9.67
CA ASP A 233 -3.03 5.95 -8.51
C ASP A 233 -3.35 7.40 -8.87
N ALA A 234 -2.37 8.11 -9.44
CA ALA A 234 -2.54 9.51 -9.81
C ALA A 234 -3.68 9.73 -10.82
N LEU A 235 -3.80 8.86 -11.83
CA LEU A 235 -4.88 8.95 -12.81
C LEU A 235 -6.23 8.59 -12.19
N SER A 236 -6.28 7.61 -11.28
CA SER A 236 -7.51 7.20 -10.61
C SER A 236 -8.00 8.29 -9.65
N HIS A 237 -7.11 8.96 -8.95
CA HIS A 237 -7.43 10.15 -8.16
C HIS A 237 -8.09 11.26 -8.99
N HIS A 238 -7.54 11.57 -10.18
CA HIS A 238 -8.05 12.66 -11.01
C HIS A 238 -9.29 12.30 -11.83
N TYR A 239 -9.39 11.07 -12.32
CA TYR A 239 -10.39 10.66 -13.31
C TYR A 239 -11.37 9.60 -12.82
N SER A 240 -11.26 9.12 -11.58
CA SER A 240 -11.89 7.91 -11.03
C SER A 240 -11.24 6.61 -11.56
N PRO A 241 -11.12 5.57 -10.70
CA PRO A 241 -10.42 4.31 -11.02
C PRO A 241 -10.99 3.58 -12.24
N PHE A 242 -12.29 3.68 -12.51
CA PHE A 242 -12.94 2.94 -13.60
C PHE A 242 -13.06 3.74 -14.92
N SER A 243 -12.34 4.85 -15.03
CA SER A 243 -12.38 5.74 -16.19
C SER A 243 -11.64 5.21 -17.41
N GLN A 244 -11.95 5.77 -18.58
CA GLN A 244 -11.27 5.41 -19.83
C GLN A 244 -9.77 5.76 -19.81
N THR A 245 -9.38 6.79 -19.05
CA THR A 245 -7.99 7.18 -18.84
C THR A 245 -7.22 6.07 -18.14
N VAL A 246 -7.75 5.55 -17.02
CA VAL A 246 -7.12 4.46 -16.25
C VAL A 246 -7.09 3.16 -17.07
N ILE A 247 -8.17 2.83 -17.79
CA ILE A 247 -8.18 1.68 -18.73
C ILE A 247 -7.04 1.80 -19.75
N SER A 248 -6.80 2.99 -20.29
CA SER A 248 -5.75 3.20 -21.29
C SER A 248 -4.36 3.06 -20.69
N GLU A 249 -4.14 3.52 -19.46
CA GLU A 249 -2.89 3.34 -18.74
C GLU A 249 -2.59 1.86 -18.47
N ILE A 250 -3.59 1.08 -18.04
CA ILE A 250 -3.42 -0.37 -17.83
C ILE A 250 -3.06 -1.06 -19.15
N LYS A 251 -3.58 -0.62 -20.30
CA LYS A 251 -3.16 -1.13 -21.62
C LYS A 251 -1.70 -0.78 -21.96
N PHE A 252 -1.22 0.40 -21.58
CA PHE A 252 0.20 0.75 -21.78
C PHE A 252 1.11 -0.10 -20.89
N ILE A 253 0.69 -0.36 -19.64
CA ILE A 253 1.38 -1.28 -18.74
C ILE A 253 1.38 -2.71 -19.30
N ASP A 254 0.27 -3.20 -19.85
CA ASP A 254 0.19 -4.52 -20.50
C ASP A 254 1.17 -4.64 -21.68
N TYR A 255 1.30 -3.58 -22.49
CA TYR A 255 2.30 -3.54 -23.57
C TYR A 255 3.74 -3.50 -23.04
N PHE A 256 4.00 -2.74 -21.99
CA PHE A 256 5.30 -2.76 -21.30
C PHE A 256 5.63 -4.16 -20.77
N LEU A 257 4.65 -4.84 -20.17
CA LEU A 257 4.82 -6.20 -19.68
C LEU A 257 5.12 -7.16 -20.81
N LYS A 258 4.47 -7.02 -21.97
CA LYS A 258 4.77 -7.83 -23.17
C LYS A 258 6.26 -7.78 -23.51
N MET A 259 6.80 -6.57 -23.59
CA MET A 259 8.21 -6.35 -23.89
C MET A 259 9.12 -6.92 -22.81
N LEU A 260 8.72 -6.83 -21.54
CA LEU A 260 9.50 -7.36 -20.41
C LEU A 260 9.52 -8.90 -20.41
N LEU A 261 8.38 -9.56 -20.67
CA LEU A 261 8.26 -11.02 -20.72
C LEU A 261 9.17 -11.64 -21.80
N GLU A 262 9.40 -10.93 -22.92
CA GLU A 262 10.35 -11.34 -23.96
C GLU A 262 11.81 -11.35 -23.47
N LYS A 263 12.14 -10.61 -22.39
CA LYS A 263 13.49 -10.48 -21.84
C LYS A 263 13.74 -11.30 -20.58
N ILE A 264 12.68 -11.73 -19.91
CA ILE A 264 12.77 -12.65 -18.77
C ILE A 264 13.37 -13.98 -19.24
N ASP A 265 14.38 -14.46 -18.54
CA ASP A 265 15.00 -15.77 -18.78
C ASP A 265 14.57 -16.81 -17.75
N ASN A 266 15.10 -18.02 -17.85
CA ASN A 266 14.78 -19.13 -16.95
C ASN A 266 15.26 -18.91 -15.51
N ASP A 267 16.11 -17.91 -15.25
CA ASP A 267 16.64 -17.58 -13.92
C ASP A 267 15.99 -16.34 -13.31
N THR A 268 14.89 -15.86 -13.90
CA THR A 268 14.16 -14.67 -13.47
C THR A 268 12.76 -15.01 -12.95
N LEU A 269 12.44 -14.50 -11.76
CA LEU A 269 11.10 -14.48 -11.18
C LEU A 269 10.54 -13.05 -11.25
N LEU A 270 9.40 -12.87 -11.91
CA LEU A 270 8.65 -11.62 -11.90
C LEU A 270 7.49 -11.73 -10.90
N ILE A 271 7.42 -10.79 -9.97
CA ILE A 271 6.36 -10.63 -8.98
C ILE A 271 5.66 -9.31 -9.29
N ILE A 272 4.36 -9.34 -9.57
CA ILE A 272 3.55 -8.13 -9.79
C ILE A 272 2.49 -8.05 -8.71
N THR A 273 2.37 -6.87 -8.08
CA THR A 273 1.32 -6.59 -7.11
C THR A 273 1.03 -5.09 -7.03
N ALA A 274 0.17 -4.70 -6.11
CA ALA A 274 -0.08 -3.32 -5.73
C ALA A 274 0.07 -3.15 -4.22
N ASP A 275 0.25 -1.91 -3.79
CA ASP A 275 0.19 -1.50 -2.39
C ASP A 275 -1.26 -1.42 -1.89
N HIS A 276 -2.18 -0.89 -2.70
CA HIS A 276 -3.62 -0.86 -2.45
C HIS A 276 -4.43 -0.81 -3.76
N GLY A 277 -5.75 -0.68 -3.65
CA GLY A 277 -6.63 -0.27 -4.74
C GLY A 277 -7.23 1.11 -4.50
N GLN A 278 -8.30 1.45 -5.22
CA GLN A 278 -9.02 2.72 -5.07
C GLN A 278 -10.52 2.53 -5.37
N ILE A 279 -11.34 3.33 -4.71
CA ILE A 279 -12.79 3.40 -4.93
C ILE A 279 -13.20 4.75 -5.55
N ASP A 280 -14.24 4.73 -6.40
CA ASP A 280 -14.83 5.94 -6.97
C ASP A 280 -15.71 6.66 -5.94
N THR A 281 -15.26 7.82 -5.47
CA THR A 281 -15.96 8.65 -4.48
C THR A 281 -16.80 9.78 -5.10
N SER A 282 -16.89 9.87 -6.43
CA SER A 282 -17.62 10.95 -7.13
C SER A 282 -19.11 11.01 -6.80
N LYS A 283 -19.69 9.87 -6.39
CA LYS A 283 -21.10 9.74 -5.96
C LYS A 283 -21.25 9.58 -4.44
N GLY A 284 -20.15 9.60 -3.70
CA GLY A 284 -20.14 9.49 -2.26
C GLY A 284 -20.60 10.77 -1.57
N LYS A 285 -21.07 10.66 -0.33
CA LYS A 285 -21.34 11.85 0.50
C LYS A 285 -20.01 12.40 1.02
N VAL A 286 -19.88 13.72 1.03
CA VAL A 286 -18.79 14.40 1.74
C VAL A 286 -19.34 14.85 3.08
N ILE A 287 -18.87 14.23 4.16
CA ILE A 287 -19.32 14.55 5.52
C ILE A 287 -18.44 15.66 6.08
N LYS A 288 -19.07 16.81 6.35
CA LYS A 288 -18.41 17.97 6.97
C LYS A 288 -18.52 17.87 8.48
N LEU A 289 -17.57 17.18 9.11
CA LEU A 289 -17.60 16.96 10.57
C LEU A 289 -17.68 18.26 11.38
N ARG A 290 -17.18 19.37 10.86
CA ARG A 290 -17.20 20.68 11.54
C ARG A 290 -18.62 21.23 11.72
N ASP A 291 -19.50 20.97 10.76
CA ASP A 291 -20.86 21.51 10.74
C ASP A 291 -21.79 20.77 11.70
N GLU A 292 -21.30 19.67 12.28
CA GLU A 292 -22.07 18.80 13.14
C GLU A 292 -22.08 19.26 14.61
N PRO A 293 -23.23 19.23 15.30
CA PRO A 293 -23.30 19.52 16.73
C PRO A 293 -22.38 18.59 17.54
N GLY A 294 -21.47 19.17 18.33
CA GLY A 294 -20.48 18.44 19.12
C GLY A 294 -19.07 18.36 18.50
N SER A 295 -18.90 18.89 17.28
CA SER A 295 -17.62 18.94 16.56
C SER A 295 -16.52 19.72 17.31
N SER A 296 -16.89 20.62 18.22
CA SER A 296 -15.94 21.36 19.08
C SER A 296 -15.13 20.47 20.03
N ASN A 297 -15.50 19.19 20.18
CA ASN A 297 -14.74 18.21 20.95
C ASN A 297 -13.72 17.42 20.10
N ILE A 298 -13.71 17.59 18.78
CA ILE A 298 -12.69 17.07 17.87
C ILE A 298 -11.52 18.04 17.88
N LEU A 299 -10.34 17.56 18.26
CA LEU A 299 -9.11 18.36 18.23
C LEU A 299 -8.52 18.37 16.83
N LEU A 300 -8.26 17.19 16.28
CA LEU A 300 -7.53 17.02 15.03
C LEU A 300 -7.99 15.70 14.38
N PRO A 301 -8.41 15.71 13.10
CA PRO A 301 -8.45 14.49 12.30
C PRO A 301 -7.10 14.24 11.61
N ALA A 302 -6.73 12.97 11.44
CA ALA A 302 -5.51 12.54 10.75
C ALA A 302 -5.76 11.31 9.86
N SER A 303 -4.68 10.77 9.28
CA SER A 303 -4.67 9.70 8.27
C SER A 303 -5.41 10.09 7.00
N ASP A 304 -6.31 9.23 6.52
CA ASP A 304 -6.92 9.31 5.21
C ASP A 304 -8.36 9.80 5.31
N VAL A 305 -8.81 10.56 4.32
CA VAL A 305 -10.20 11.10 4.26
C VAL A 305 -11.28 10.01 4.26
N ARG A 306 -10.92 8.77 3.91
CA ARG A 306 -11.79 7.59 3.99
C ARG A 306 -11.55 6.74 5.23
N ALA A 307 -10.49 6.97 5.98
CA ALA A 307 -10.24 6.27 7.24
C ALA A 307 -9.71 7.19 8.35
N PRO A 308 -10.39 8.30 8.70
CA PRO A 308 -9.80 9.27 9.60
C PRO A 308 -9.60 8.74 11.01
N TYR A 309 -8.50 9.18 11.61
CA TYR A 309 -8.24 9.06 13.03
C TYR A 309 -8.66 10.34 13.73
N ILE A 310 -9.64 10.26 14.61
CA ILE A 310 -10.20 11.42 15.30
C ILE A 310 -9.58 11.52 16.69
N TYR A 311 -8.79 12.56 16.89
CA TYR A 311 -8.27 12.95 18.20
C TYR A 311 -9.26 13.89 18.87
N THR A 312 -9.54 13.67 20.14
CA THR A 312 -10.59 14.39 20.87
C THR A 312 -10.05 15.02 22.15
N ASN A 313 -10.83 15.94 22.71
CA ASN A 313 -10.53 16.50 24.04
C ASN A 313 -11.05 15.61 25.20
N GLY A 314 -11.44 14.36 24.92
CA GLY A 314 -12.02 13.42 25.87
C GLY A 314 -13.52 13.61 26.17
N LYS A 315 -14.17 14.62 25.58
CA LYS A 315 -15.62 14.87 25.77
C LYS A 315 -16.49 14.41 24.59
N LEU A 316 -15.87 14.06 23.46
CA LEU A 316 -16.59 13.46 22.34
C LEU A 316 -16.91 12.01 22.69
N LYS A 317 -18.16 11.61 22.53
CA LYS A 317 -18.58 10.22 22.71
C LYS A 317 -18.79 9.55 21.35
N LYS A 318 -18.73 8.22 21.32
CA LYS A 318 -18.85 7.39 20.11
C LYS A 318 -20.17 7.64 19.37
N GLU A 319 -21.25 7.90 20.12
CA GLU A 319 -22.60 8.19 19.63
C GLU A 319 -22.64 9.40 18.67
N PHE A 320 -21.65 10.29 18.72
CA PHE A 320 -21.51 11.36 17.73
C PHE A 320 -21.45 10.83 16.29
N PHE A 321 -20.85 9.65 16.07
CA PHE A 321 -20.71 9.05 14.74
C PHE A 321 -21.86 8.13 14.37
N GLU A 322 -22.63 7.62 15.36
CA GLU A 322 -23.70 6.64 15.13
C GLU A 322 -24.86 7.19 14.30
N LYS A 323 -25.01 8.52 14.23
CA LYS A 323 -25.98 9.17 13.32
C LYS A 323 -25.67 8.99 11.84
N PHE A 324 -24.45 8.58 11.50
CA PHE A 324 -24.04 8.32 10.12
C PHE A 324 -24.15 6.83 9.82
N GLU A 325 -25.22 6.43 9.15
CA GLU A 325 -25.52 5.01 8.86
C GLU A 325 -24.39 4.29 8.08
N ASN A 326 -23.68 5.05 7.25
CA ASN A 326 -22.60 4.59 6.39
C ASN A 326 -21.22 4.58 7.06
N ILE A 327 -21.13 4.96 8.33
CA ILE A 327 -19.89 4.91 9.12
C ILE A 327 -19.91 3.71 10.07
N VAL A 328 -18.75 3.07 10.23
CA VAL A 328 -18.39 2.30 11.41
C VAL A 328 -17.37 3.14 12.18
N ALA A 329 -17.74 3.59 13.37
CA ALA A 329 -16.80 4.20 14.29
C ALA A 329 -16.29 3.13 15.25
N LEU A 330 -14.97 3.04 15.39
CA LEU A 330 -14.30 2.19 16.36
C LEU A 330 -13.58 3.08 17.37
N THR A 331 -13.58 2.71 18.65
CA THR A 331 -12.58 3.24 19.57
C THR A 331 -11.20 2.75 19.16
N LYS A 332 -10.16 3.44 19.62
CA LYS A 332 -8.76 2.98 19.48
C LYS A 332 -8.59 1.51 19.88
N GLU A 333 -9.11 1.14 21.05
CA GLU A 333 -9.02 -0.22 21.59
C GLU A 333 -9.77 -1.24 20.73
N GLU A 334 -10.97 -0.90 20.22
CA GLU A 334 -11.71 -1.77 19.30
C GLU A 334 -10.93 -2.01 18.01
N ALA A 335 -10.31 -0.96 17.44
CA ALA A 335 -9.47 -1.08 16.25
C ALA A 335 -8.24 -1.98 16.48
N PHE A 336 -7.61 -1.88 17.65
CA PHE A 336 -6.50 -2.76 18.04
C PHE A 336 -6.94 -4.21 18.26
N ASN A 337 -8.06 -4.43 18.94
CA ASN A 337 -8.60 -5.77 19.18
C ASN A 337 -9.05 -6.47 17.89
N LEU A 338 -9.52 -5.71 16.90
CA LEU A 338 -9.78 -6.21 15.55
C LEU A 338 -8.48 -6.55 14.80
N GLY A 339 -7.32 -6.11 15.29
CA GLY A 339 -6.02 -6.36 14.67
C GLY A 339 -5.83 -5.57 13.37
N LEU A 340 -6.48 -4.41 13.24
CA LEU A 340 -6.36 -3.58 12.04
C LEU A 340 -4.91 -3.17 11.74
N PHE A 341 -4.08 -3.05 12.78
CA PHE A 341 -2.66 -2.67 12.65
C PHE A 341 -1.70 -3.86 12.91
N GLY A 342 -2.23 -5.09 12.98
CA GLY A 342 -1.50 -6.27 13.45
C GLY A 342 -1.59 -6.47 14.97
N GLU A 343 -0.94 -7.52 15.47
CA GLU A 343 -1.05 -7.94 16.88
C GLU A 343 -0.18 -7.09 17.83
N THR A 344 0.95 -6.59 17.35
CA THR A 344 1.88 -5.75 18.14
C THR A 344 1.71 -4.29 17.77
N ILE A 345 1.48 -3.43 18.77
CA ILE A 345 1.31 -1.98 18.60
C ILE A 345 2.39 -1.25 19.40
N ASN A 346 3.38 -0.69 18.71
CA ASN A 346 4.48 0.08 19.31
C ASN A 346 4.23 1.59 19.32
N PHE A 347 3.24 2.07 18.55
CA PHE A 347 2.99 3.49 18.26
C PHE A 347 1.50 3.84 18.41
N ASP A 348 0.89 3.48 19.54
CA ASP A 348 -0.53 3.67 19.78
C ASP A 348 -0.96 5.15 19.82
N GLU A 349 -0.02 6.05 20.14
CA GLU A 349 -0.24 7.49 20.14
C GLU A 349 -0.56 8.07 18.76
N ARG A 350 -0.14 7.37 17.68
CA ARG A 350 -0.36 7.78 16.28
C ARG A 350 -1.78 7.46 15.79
N VAL A 351 -2.56 6.73 16.59
CA VAL A 351 -3.98 6.47 16.35
C VAL A 351 -4.82 7.41 17.23
N GLY A 352 -5.87 7.97 16.65
CA GLY A 352 -6.82 8.83 17.37
C GLY A 352 -7.68 8.03 18.37
N ASP A 353 -8.52 8.73 19.12
CA ASP A 353 -9.46 8.09 20.06
C ASP A 353 -10.51 7.26 19.32
N TYR A 354 -10.86 7.71 18.11
CA TYR A 354 -11.75 7.00 17.20
C TYR A 354 -11.10 6.78 15.83
N VAL A 355 -11.38 5.62 15.25
CA VAL A 355 -11.08 5.27 13.85
C VAL A 355 -12.40 5.20 13.10
N ILE A 356 -12.53 6.00 12.05
CA ILE A 356 -13.73 6.08 11.24
C ILE A 356 -13.53 5.27 9.97
N ILE A 357 -14.48 4.43 9.63
CA ILE A 357 -14.44 3.52 8.48
C ILE A 357 -15.75 3.72 7.71
N PHE A 358 -15.69 3.92 6.40
CA PHE A 358 -16.90 4.00 5.57
C PHE A 358 -17.30 2.63 5.01
N LYS A 359 -18.61 2.36 5.01
CA LYS A 359 -19.21 1.20 4.35
C LYS A 359 -19.48 1.45 2.86
N ASP A 360 -19.34 2.69 2.41
CA ASP A 360 -19.69 3.15 1.07
C ASP A 360 -18.62 4.11 0.50
N ASN A 361 -18.96 4.78 -0.60
CA ASN A 361 -18.08 5.65 -1.36
C ASN A 361 -17.91 7.04 -0.72
N SER A 362 -18.46 7.26 0.48
CA SER A 362 -18.38 8.55 1.19
C SER A 362 -17.01 8.80 1.79
N CYS A 363 -16.73 10.07 2.11
CA CYS A 363 -15.50 10.49 2.78
C CYS A 363 -15.81 11.66 3.74
N ILE A 364 -14.81 12.05 4.53
CA ILE A 364 -14.87 13.25 5.35
C ILE A 364 -14.08 14.39 4.71
N GLU A 365 -14.60 15.61 4.85
CA GLU A 365 -13.89 16.86 4.61
C GLU A 365 -13.30 17.39 5.93
N PHE A 366 -11.99 17.65 5.95
CA PHE A 366 -11.29 18.27 7.07
C PHE A 366 -11.13 19.79 6.90
N ILE A 367 -10.66 20.46 7.96
CA ILE A 367 -10.66 21.93 8.12
C ILE A 367 -9.81 22.70 7.08
N SER A 368 -8.88 22.07 6.34
CA SER A 368 -7.83 22.85 5.64
C SER A 368 -7.45 22.46 4.20
N GLU A 369 -7.91 21.36 3.61
CA GLU A 369 -7.43 20.96 2.27
C GLU A 369 -8.57 20.57 1.31
N GLU A 370 -9.17 21.58 0.67
CA GLU A 370 -10.20 21.41 -0.39
C GLU A 370 -9.73 20.49 -1.53
N SER A 371 -8.41 20.41 -1.77
CA SER A 371 -7.82 19.59 -2.83
C SER A 371 -8.06 18.09 -2.65
N GLU A 372 -8.02 17.57 -1.42
CA GLU A 372 -8.20 16.12 -1.17
C GLU A 372 -9.66 15.69 -1.39
N VAL A 373 -10.61 16.56 -1.04
CA VAL A 373 -12.04 16.32 -1.23
C VAL A 373 -12.39 16.24 -2.72
N SER A 374 -11.73 17.06 -3.55
CA SER A 374 -11.98 17.17 -4.98
C SER A 374 -11.57 15.94 -5.81
N LEU A 375 -10.76 15.03 -5.23
CA LEU A 375 -10.31 13.82 -5.91
C LEU A 375 -11.50 12.88 -6.17
N LEU A 376 -11.56 12.28 -7.35
CA LEU A 376 -12.65 11.37 -7.72
C LEU A 376 -12.38 9.96 -7.19
N GLY A 377 -11.18 9.43 -7.43
CA GLY A 377 -10.69 8.20 -6.80
C GLY A 377 -10.10 8.50 -5.43
N LYS A 378 -10.32 7.62 -4.45
CA LYS A 378 -9.72 7.72 -3.11
C LYS A 378 -9.46 6.31 -2.56
N HIS A 379 -8.61 6.22 -1.54
CA HIS A 379 -8.26 4.99 -0.82
C HIS A 379 -8.05 5.26 0.68
N GLY A 380 -7.49 4.31 1.41
CA GLY A 380 -7.19 4.39 2.85
C GLY A 380 -8.12 3.56 3.73
N ASN A 381 -9.27 3.13 3.22
CA ASN A 381 -10.31 2.43 3.97
C ASN A 381 -10.41 0.93 3.64
N LEU A 382 -11.35 0.24 4.27
CA LEU A 382 -11.49 -1.23 4.24
C LEU A 382 -12.46 -1.75 3.18
N THR A 383 -12.87 -0.95 2.20
CA THR A 383 -13.75 -1.46 1.14
C THR A 383 -13.01 -2.44 0.25
N GLU A 384 -13.75 -3.34 -0.41
CA GLU A 384 -13.18 -4.38 -1.26
C GLU A 384 -12.28 -3.80 -2.37
N ASP A 385 -12.71 -2.70 -3.00
CA ASP A 385 -11.96 -2.00 -4.06
C ASP A 385 -10.65 -1.38 -3.57
N GLU A 386 -10.56 -1.04 -2.28
CA GLU A 386 -9.37 -0.43 -1.68
C GLU A 386 -8.39 -1.49 -1.15
N MET A 387 -8.91 -2.60 -0.63
CA MET A 387 -8.12 -3.60 0.11
C MET A 387 -7.62 -4.77 -0.72
N LEU A 388 -8.35 -5.21 -1.75
CA LEU A 388 -7.95 -6.38 -2.53
C LEU A 388 -6.96 -5.98 -3.61
N VAL A 389 -5.78 -6.61 -3.60
CA VAL A 389 -4.73 -6.39 -4.60
C VAL A 389 -4.34 -7.71 -5.26
N PRO A 390 -3.98 -7.70 -6.56
CA PRO A 390 -3.51 -8.89 -7.24
C PRO A 390 -2.10 -9.27 -6.75
N LEU A 391 -1.81 -10.56 -6.74
CA LEU A 391 -0.45 -11.08 -6.68
C LEU A 391 -0.26 -12.03 -7.88
N ILE A 392 0.65 -11.65 -8.77
CA ILE A 392 1.01 -12.44 -9.95
C ILE A 392 2.48 -12.84 -9.84
N LEU A 393 2.76 -14.14 -9.96
CA LEU A 393 4.11 -14.66 -10.05
C LEU A 393 4.30 -15.26 -11.45
N TYR A 394 5.32 -14.84 -12.17
CA TYR A 394 5.65 -15.38 -13.48
C TYR A 394 7.11 -15.79 -13.54
N TYR A 395 7.34 -16.97 -14.09
CA TYR A 395 8.66 -17.55 -14.34
C TYR A 395 8.56 -18.51 -15.51
N LYS A 396 9.66 -18.66 -16.26
CA LYS A 396 9.79 -19.68 -17.32
C LYS A 396 10.20 -21.03 -16.76
#